data_AF-A0A5A7MMZ5-F1
#
_entry.id   AF-A0A5A7MMZ5-F1
#
_cell.length_a   1.000
_cell.length_b   1.000
_cell.length_c   1.000
_cell.angle_alpha   90.00
_cell.angle_beta   90.00
_cell.angle_gamma   90.00
#
_symmetry.space_group_name_H-M   'P 1'
#
loop_
_entity.id
_entity.type
_entity.pdbx_description
1 polymer ?
#
loop_
_entity_poly.entity_id
_entity_poly.type
_entity_poly.pdbx_seq_one_letter_code
_entity_poly.pdbx_strand_id
1 'polypeptide(L)'
;MTEQPQSKTDACKAETAWWRGAVIYQIYPRSFKDASGDGIGDLKGILEHLDHIADLGVDGIWISPFFTSPMRDYGYDIADYCNVDPIFGTLEDFDAVLEKAHQLGLKLIIDQVYSHSSDQHSWFMESRSSRTNPKADWYVWADPKADGSPPNNWQSLFKGPAWTWDGHRKQYYLHNFLSEQPDLNLHNADVQAAILESARFWLDRGVDGFRLMRQISICTTPDCAIIRPAASKARAPMISKPISITARNRKISHSSPGCAPCLTVMMIGLPLRKLATTALWMN
;
A
#
# COMPACT_ATOMS: atom_id res chain seq x y z
N MET A 1 61.57 -7.85 8.98
CA MET A 1 60.44 -8.00 8.04
C MET A 1 59.62 -9.18 8.53
N THR A 2 58.53 -8.90 9.24
CA THR A 2 57.57 -9.91 9.69
C THR A 2 56.21 -9.32 9.41
N GLU A 3 55.60 -9.78 8.32
CA GLU A 3 54.21 -9.50 7.96
C GLU A 3 53.29 -10.00 9.07
N GLN A 4 52.39 -9.13 9.53
CA GLN A 4 51.28 -9.53 10.39
C GLN A 4 50.14 -10.10 9.53
N PRO A 5 49.40 -11.10 10.02
CA PRO A 5 48.28 -11.65 9.28
C PRO A 5 47.11 -10.66 9.32
N GLN A 6 46.71 -10.19 8.14
CA GLN A 6 45.51 -9.39 7.92
C GLN A 6 44.30 -10.08 8.57
N SER A 7 43.59 -9.34 9.43
CA SER A 7 42.51 -9.88 10.25
C SER A 7 41.39 -10.43 9.37
N LYS A 8 40.92 -11.65 9.68
CA LYS A 8 39.78 -12.33 9.04
C LYS A 8 38.43 -11.62 9.27
N THR A 9 38.42 -10.44 9.88
CA THR A 9 37.22 -9.71 10.29
C THR A 9 36.61 -8.87 9.17
N ASP A 10 37.38 -8.55 8.12
CA ASP A 10 36.87 -7.76 6.98
C ASP A 10 36.17 -8.61 5.91
N ALA A 11 36.27 -9.95 5.99
CA ALA A 11 35.79 -10.87 4.97
C ALA A 11 34.38 -11.45 5.20
N CYS A 12 33.66 -11.00 6.25
CA CYS A 12 32.35 -11.56 6.60
C CYS A 12 31.26 -10.52 6.88
N LYS A 13 31.32 -9.34 6.22
CA LYS A 13 30.07 -8.65 5.87
C LYS A 13 29.57 -9.31 4.58
N ALA A 14 28.80 -10.38 4.73
CA ALA A 14 27.83 -10.69 3.67
C ALA A 14 27.06 -9.39 3.43
N GLU A 15 27.05 -8.86 2.21
CA GLU A 15 26.33 -7.64 1.84
C GLU A 15 24.90 -7.75 2.35
N THR A 16 24.63 -7.16 3.51
CA THR A 16 23.30 -7.05 4.05
C THR A 16 22.56 -6.13 3.08
N ALA A 17 21.49 -6.63 2.49
CA ALA A 17 20.66 -5.85 1.58
C ALA A 17 20.37 -4.47 2.18
N TRP A 18 20.55 -3.41 1.39
CA TRP A 18 20.59 -2.01 1.84
C TRP A 18 19.45 -1.65 2.81
N TRP A 19 18.26 -2.17 2.55
CA TRP A 19 17.05 -1.88 3.32
C TRP A 19 17.04 -2.48 4.74
N ARG A 20 17.92 -3.44 5.04
CA ARG A 20 18.00 -4.06 6.36
C ARG A 20 18.78 -3.17 7.33
N GLY A 21 18.03 -2.33 8.04
CA GLY A 21 18.58 -1.35 8.97
C GLY A 21 18.67 0.06 8.40
N ALA A 22 18.14 0.28 7.19
CA ALA A 22 18.06 1.60 6.57
C ALA A 22 17.12 2.54 7.36
N VAL A 23 17.49 3.81 7.38
CA VAL A 23 16.67 4.93 7.85
C VAL A 23 16.03 5.58 6.63
N ILE A 24 14.70 5.58 6.59
CA ILE A 24 13.92 6.12 5.48
C ILE A 24 13.21 7.41 5.92
N TYR A 25 13.39 8.48 5.15
CA TYR A 25 12.70 9.75 5.37
C TYR A 25 11.36 9.77 4.61
N GLN A 26 10.25 9.79 5.34
CA GLN A 26 8.93 9.87 4.72
C GLN A 26 8.62 11.32 4.33
N ILE A 27 8.29 11.52 3.06
CA ILE A 27 7.84 12.79 2.49
C ILE A 27 6.34 12.67 2.22
N TYR A 28 5.59 13.67 2.70
CA TYR A 28 4.19 13.87 2.32
C TYR A 28 4.12 15.05 1.34
N PRO A 29 4.00 14.81 0.02
CA PRO A 29 4.24 15.83 -1.01
C PRO A 29 3.48 17.13 -0.77
N ARG A 30 2.16 17.03 -0.52
CA ARG A 30 1.25 18.17 -0.34
C ARG A 30 1.67 19.19 0.72
N SER A 31 2.48 18.78 1.69
CA SER A 31 2.85 19.62 2.84
C SER A 31 4.36 19.79 3.00
N PHE A 32 5.15 19.35 2.02
CA PHE A 32 6.60 19.44 2.09
C PHE A 32 7.11 20.80 1.63
N LYS A 33 6.98 21.10 0.33
CA LYS A 33 7.35 22.39 -0.24
C LYS A 33 6.57 22.65 -1.51
N ASP A 34 5.92 23.81 -1.57
CA ASP A 34 5.27 24.35 -2.76
C ASP A 34 6.31 25.15 -3.58
N ALA A 35 6.54 24.75 -4.83
CA ALA A 35 7.40 25.46 -5.78
C ALA A 35 6.58 26.13 -6.90
N SER A 36 5.35 25.68 -7.14
CA SER A 36 4.44 26.23 -8.15
C SER A 36 3.73 27.52 -7.72
N GLY A 37 3.59 27.74 -6.41
CA GLY A 37 2.91 28.88 -5.79
C GLY A 37 1.40 28.71 -5.63
N ASP A 38 0.87 27.50 -5.75
CA ASP A 38 -0.57 27.20 -5.64
C ASP A 38 -1.03 26.85 -4.21
N GLY A 39 -0.10 26.80 -3.25
CA GLY A 39 -0.32 26.48 -1.85
C GLY A 39 -0.26 24.99 -1.51
N ILE A 40 0.07 24.12 -2.47
CA ILE A 40 0.21 22.67 -2.30
C ILE A 40 1.65 22.29 -2.64
N GLY A 41 2.27 21.44 -1.81
CA GLY A 41 3.61 20.96 -2.10
C GLY A 41 3.66 20.01 -3.29
N ASP A 42 4.72 20.10 -4.08
CA ASP A 42 4.87 19.46 -5.39
C ASP A 42 6.23 18.74 -5.55
N LEU A 43 6.43 17.99 -6.64
CA LEU A 43 7.66 17.23 -6.89
C LEU A 43 8.87 18.13 -7.10
N LYS A 44 8.69 19.34 -7.65
CA LYS A 44 9.78 20.31 -7.83
C LYS A 44 10.26 20.84 -6.48
N GLY A 45 9.34 21.09 -5.54
CA GLY A 45 9.67 21.41 -4.17
C GLY A 45 10.44 20.28 -3.47
N ILE A 46 10.14 19.01 -3.77
CA ILE A 46 10.96 17.89 -3.29
C ILE A 46 12.36 17.96 -3.91
N LEU A 47 12.46 18.12 -5.23
CA LEU A 47 13.73 18.20 -5.97
C LEU A 47 14.67 19.28 -5.43
N GLU A 48 14.13 20.47 -5.09
CA GLU A 48 14.89 21.60 -4.53
C GLU A 48 15.52 21.29 -3.17
N HIS A 49 14.91 20.40 -2.38
CA HIS A 49 15.33 20.10 -1.01
C HIS A 49 15.99 18.72 -0.83
N LEU A 50 16.21 17.96 -1.92
CA LEU A 50 16.88 16.66 -1.84
C LEU A 50 18.30 16.73 -1.23
N ASP A 51 19.06 17.80 -1.50
CA ASP A 51 20.39 18.00 -0.90
C ASP A 51 20.31 18.08 0.63
N HIS A 52 19.32 18.82 1.15
CA HIS A 52 19.07 18.90 2.59
C HIS A 52 18.72 17.54 3.19
N ILE A 53 17.91 16.74 2.49
CA ILE A 53 17.54 15.39 2.96
C ILE A 53 18.77 14.48 2.99
N ALA A 54 19.63 14.54 1.97
CA ALA A 54 20.89 13.79 1.95
C ALA A 54 21.79 14.18 3.13
N ASP A 55 21.87 15.47 3.47
CA ASP A 55 22.66 15.97 4.61
C ASP A 55 22.16 15.45 5.97
N LEU A 56 20.90 15.02 6.09
CA LEU A 56 20.38 14.37 7.30
C LEU A 56 21.01 12.99 7.56
N GLY A 57 21.69 12.41 6.56
CA GLY A 57 22.33 11.09 6.65
C GLY A 57 21.34 9.93 6.60
N VAL A 58 20.19 10.12 5.94
CA VAL A 58 19.22 9.04 5.70
C VAL A 58 19.65 8.18 4.51
N ASP A 59 19.25 6.91 4.50
CA ASP A 59 19.60 5.97 3.42
C ASP A 59 18.67 6.08 2.21
N GLY A 60 17.49 6.68 2.39
CA GLY A 60 16.52 6.86 1.33
C GLY A 60 15.29 7.66 1.73
N ILE A 61 14.46 7.93 0.74
CA ILE A 61 13.19 8.65 0.86
C ILE A 61 12.02 7.73 0.53
N TRP A 62 10.91 7.93 1.22
CA TRP A 62 9.62 7.35 0.87
C TRP A 62 8.64 8.48 0.56
N ILE A 63 8.16 8.54 -0.67
CA ILE A 63 7.20 9.53 -1.12
C ILE A 63 5.78 8.94 -0.98
N SER A 64 4.94 9.62 -0.20
CA SER A 64 3.50 9.31 -0.10
C SER A 64 2.80 9.53 -1.47
N PRO A 65 1.55 9.07 -1.69
CA PRO A 65 0.96 9.04 -3.02
C PRO A 65 0.97 10.41 -3.74
N PHE A 66 1.45 10.39 -5.00
CA PHE A 66 1.45 11.52 -5.92
C PHE A 66 0.79 11.18 -7.27
N PHE A 67 0.10 10.04 -7.33
CA PHE A 67 -0.58 9.54 -8.51
C PHE A 67 -1.84 10.34 -8.83
N THR A 68 -2.30 10.28 -10.08
CA THR A 68 -3.55 10.94 -10.47
C THR A 68 -4.71 10.49 -9.58
N SER A 69 -5.37 11.44 -8.93
CA SER A 69 -6.37 11.17 -7.90
C SER A 69 -7.39 12.32 -7.78
N PRO A 70 -8.67 12.03 -7.50
CA PRO A 70 -9.64 13.07 -7.14
C PRO A 70 -9.39 13.74 -5.78
N MET A 71 -8.38 13.27 -5.02
CA MET A 71 -7.93 13.80 -3.73
C MET A 71 -9.00 13.72 -2.63
N ARG A 72 -9.95 12.77 -2.70
CA ARG A 72 -10.95 12.53 -1.64
C ARG A 72 -10.32 11.95 -0.38
N ASP A 73 -9.26 11.16 -0.55
CA ASP A 73 -8.38 10.67 0.51
C ASP A 73 -6.94 11.15 0.26
N TYR A 74 -6.81 12.38 -0.26
CA TYR A 74 -5.55 13.07 -0.47
C TYR A 74 -4.46 12.25 -1.20
N GLY A 75 -4.85 11.48 -2.22
CA GLY A 75 -3.94 10.72 -3.08
C GLY A 75 -4.00 9.20 -2.88
N TYR A 76 -4.68 8.71 -1.84
CA TYR A 76 -4.91 7.27 -1.65
C TYR A 76 -6.09 6.74 -2.49
N ASP A 77 -6.94 7.62 -3.02
CA ASP A 77 -7.98 7.32 -4.00
C ASP A 77 -7.44 7.47 -5.45
N ILE A 78 -6.69 6.47 -5.93
CA ILE A 78 -5.96 6.54 -7.21
C ILE A 78 -6.89 6.31 -8.41
N ALA A 79 -6.89 7.24 -9.38
CA ALA A 79 -7.63 7.13 -10.64
C ALA A 79 -6.75 6.67 -11.83
N ASP A 80 -5.43 6.87 -11.75
CA ASP A 80 -4.44 6.31 -12.70
C ASP A 80 -3.16 5.93 -11.93
N TYR A 81 -2.83 4.63 -11.93
CA TYR A 81 -1.65 4.09 -11.24
C TYR A 81 -0.32 4.41 -11.91
N CYS A 82 -0.32 4.78 -13.19
CA CYS A 82 0.90 4.93 -13.99
C CYS A 82 1.16 6.38 -14.40
N ASN A 83 0.53 7.34 -13.71
CA ASN A 83 0.69 8.75 -14.00
C ASN A 83 0.81 9.58 -12.71
N VAL A 84 1.40 10.76 -12.83
CA VAL A 84 1.51 11.75 -11.76
C VAL A 84 0.29 12.66 -11.79
N ASP A 85 -0.23 13.05 -10.63
CA ASP A 85 -1.31 14.04 -10.60
C ASP A 85 -0.79 15.42 -11.01
N PRO A 86 -1.51 16.15 -11.89
CA PRO A 86 -1.11 17.50 -12.30
C PRO A 86 -0.87 18.48 -11.16
N ILE A 87 -1.48 18.30 -9.97
CA ILE A 87 -1.19 19.16 -8.81
C ILE A 87 0.23 18.97 -8.27
N PHE A 88 0.87 17.82 -8.56
CA PHE A 88 2.22 17.52 -8.08
C PHE A 88 3.29 17.72 -9.15
N GLY A 89 2.90 17.87 -10.42
CA GLY A 89 3.81 18.04 -11.55
C GLY A 89 3.56 17.01 -12.65
N THR A 90 4.63 16.57 -13.30
CA THR A 90 4.56 15.58 -14.39
C THR A 90 5.41 14.33 -14.10
N LEU A 91 5.34 13.33 -14.99
CA LEU A 91 6.23 12.17 -14.94
C LEU A 91 7.70 12.56 -15.10
N GLU A 92 7.99 13.57 -15.92
CA GLU A 92 9.35 14.09 -16.10
C GLU A 92 9.89 14.75 -14.82
N ASP A 93 9.03 15.44 -14.07
CA ASP A 93 9.40 15.99 -12.76
C ASP A 93 9.74 14.87 -11.77
N PHE A 94 8.99 13.76 -11.80
CA PHE A 94 9.32 12.57 -11.00
C PHE A 94 10.67 11.95 -11.41
N ASP A 95 10.91 11.80 -12.71
CA ASP A 95 12.16 11.24 -13.22
C ASP A 95 13.36 12.10 -12.80
N ALA A 96 13.21 13.43 -12.77
CA ALA A 96 14.23 14.33 -12.25
C ALA A 96 14.49 14.15 -10.74
N VAL A 97 13.44 13.96 -9.93
CA VAL A 97 13.57 13.65 -8.50
C VAL A 97 14.31 12.33 -8.29
N LEU A 98 13.96 11.30 -9.06
CA LEU A 98 14.59 10.00 -9.00
C LEU A 98 16.08 10.07 -9.36
N GLU A 99 16.41 10.72 -10.47
CA GLU A 99 17.78 10.88 -10.93
C GLU A 99 18.63 11.62 -9.87
N LYS A 100 18.14 12.75 -9.36
CA LYS A 100 18.87 13.52 -8.34
C LYS A 100 19.01 12.75 -7.02
N ALA A 101 17.98 12.03 -6.59
CA ALA A 101 18.05 11.20 -5.39
C ALA A 101 19.15 10.14 -5.53
N HIS A 102 19.22 9.46 -6.68
CA HIS A 102 20.26 8.47 -6.96
C HIS A 102 21.66 9.09 -7.06
N GLN A 103 21.81 10.27 -7.65
CA GLN A 103 23.09 11.01 -7.68
C GLN A 103 23.59 11.35 -6.27
N LEU A 104 22.68 11.61 -5.33
CA LEU A 104 22.98 11.85 -3.92
C LEU A 104 23.16 10.55 -3.10
N GLY A 105 23.05 9.38 -3.74
CA GLY A 105 23.16 8.08 -3.08
C GLY A 105 21.92 7.66 -2.27
N LEU A 106 20.82 8.41 -2.38
CA LEU A 106 19.56 8.11 -1.71
C LEU A 106 18.77 7.05 -2.49
N LYS A 107 18.11 6.15 -1.76
CA LYS A 107 17.13 5.21 -2.32
C LYS A 107 15.74 5.84 -2.37
N LEU A 108 15.00 5.63 -3.46
CA LEU A 108 13.65 6.19 -3.60
C LEU A 108 12.60 5.07 -3.56
N ILE A 109 11.71 5.16 -2.59
CA ILE A 109 10.54 4.29 -2.43
C ILE A 109 9.27 5.11 -2.64
N ILE A 110 8.25 4.52 -3.26
CA ILE A 110 6.94 5.15 -3.42
C ILE A 110 5.84 4.32 -2.76
N ASP A 111 4.76 4.98 -2.37
CA ASP A 111 3.54 4.31 -1.96
C ASP A 111 2.91 3.53 -3.12
N GLN A 112 2.31 2.39 -2.83
CA GLN A 112 1.49 1.65 -3.77
C GLN A 112 0.20 1.18 -3.10
N VAL A 113 -0.93 1.53 -3.71
CA VAL A 113 -2.28 1.31 -3.16
C VAL A 113 -3.04 0.31 -4.00
N TYR A 114 -2.83 -0.98 -3.74
CA TYR A 114 -3.41 -2.07 -4.54
C TYR A 114 -4.66 -2.72 -3.93
N SER A 115 -5.18 -2.19 -2.80
CA SER A 115 -6.40 -2.74 -2.19
C SER A 115 -7.67 -2.20 -2.86
N HIS A 116 -7.64 -0.97 -3.33
CA HIS A 116 -8.75 -0.24 -3.91
C HIS A 116 -8.23 0.77 -4.93
N SER A 117 -9.11 1.22 -5.81
CA SER A 117 -8.89 2.38 -6.66
C SER A 117 -9.91 3.47 -6.32
N SER A 118 -9.80 4.64 -6.94
CA SER A 118 -10.89 5.61 -7.00
C SER A 118 -12.08 5.06 -7.79
N ASP A 119 -13.29 5.52 -7.47
CA ASP A 119 -14.49 5.33 -8.27
C ASP A 119 -14.43 6.04 -9.65
N GLN A 120 -13.49 6.97 -9.83
CA GLN A 120 -13.18 7.60 -11.12
C GLN A 120 -12.14 6.82 -11.93
N HIS A 121 -11.57 5.74 -11.39
CA HIS A 121 -10.65 4.91 -12.15
C HIS A 121 -11.39 4.24 -13.32
N SER A 122 -10.77 4.22 -14.50
CA SER A 122 -11.31 3.59 -15.71
C SER A 122 -11.82 2.15 -15.49
N TRP A 123 -11.12 1.37 -14.65
CA TRP A 123 -11.51 0.01 -14.29
C TRP A 123 -12.85 -0.02 -13.56
N PHE A 124 -13.09 0.87 -12.58
CA PHE A 124 -14.36 0.90 -11.86
C PHE A 124 -15.49 1.41 -12.74
N MET A 125 -15.24 2.46 -13.53
CA MET A 125 -16.22 2.99 -14.48
C MET A 125 -16.68 1.94 -15.49
N GLU A 126 -15.76 1.11 -16.00
CA GLU A 126 -16.10 -0.02 -16.86
C GLU A 126 -16.81 -1.13 -16.07
N SER A 127 -16.27 -1.52 -14.91
CA SER A 127 -16.82 -2.58 -14.07
C SER A 127 -18.27 -2.32 -13.67
N ARG A 128 -18.61 -1.07 -13.29
CA ARG A 128 -19.96 -0.68 -12.87
C ARG A 128 -20.96 -0.53 -14.02
N SER A 129 -20.51 -0.54 -15.28
CA SER A 129 -21.39 -0.33 -16.44
C SER A 129 -22.40 -1.47 -16.65
N SER A 130 -22.02 -2.71 -16.30
CA SER A 130 -22.86 -3.90 -16.46
C SER A 130 -22.35 -5.07 -15.61
N ARG A 131 -23.06 -6.19 -15.60
CA ARG A 131 -22.61 -7.43 -14.93
C ARG A 131 -21.79 -8.36 -15.86
N THR A 132 -21.60 -7.98 -17.13
CA THR A 132 -21.05 -8.85 -18.17
C THR A 132 -19.88 -8.22 -18.94
N ASN A 133 -19.47 -7.00 -18.58
CA ASN A 133 -18.31 -6.36 -19.20
C ASN A 133 -17.01 -7.09 -18.80
N PRO A 134 -15.91 -6.87 -19.54
CA PRO A 134 -14.62 -7.52 -19.27
C PRO A 134 -14.07 -7.28 -17.86
N LYS A 135 -14.49 -6.21 -17.19
CA LYS A 135 -14.07 -5.85 -15.82
C LYS A 135 -15.14 -6.08 -14.77
N ALA A 136 -16.20 -6.83 -15.08
CA ALA A 136 -17.33 -7.01 -14.17
C ALA A 136 -16.90 -7.61 -12.81
N ASP A 137 -15.90 -8.49 -12.82
CA ASP A 137 -15.37 -9.17 -11.63
C ASP A 137 -14.05 -8.58 -11.12
N TRP A 138 -13.69 -7.37 -11.57
CA TRP A 138 -12.47 -6.68 -11.12
C TRP A 138 -12.61 -6.03 -9.74
N TYR A 139 -13.84 -5.81 -9.28
CA TYR A 139 -14.16 -5.29 -7.96
C TYR A 139 -15.05 -6.27 -7.22
N VAL A 140 -15.13 -6.13 -5.90
CA VAL A 140 -15.94 -7.03 -5.08
C VAL A 140 -17.41 -6.59 -5.12
N TRP A 141 -18.19 -7.24 -5.98
CA TRP A 141 -19.63 -7.04 -6.12
C TRP A 141 -20.42 -8.12 -5.39
N ALA A 142 -21.57 -7.75 -4.84
CA ALA A 142 -22.50 -8.68 -4.21
C ALA A 142 -23.96 -8.26 -4.43
N ASP A 143 -24.84 -9.24 -4.59
CA ASP A 143 -26.28 -8.99 -4.63
C ASP A 143 -26.79 -8.57 -3.25
N PRO A 144 -27.85 -7.74 -3.19
CA PRO A 144 -28.52 -7.41 -1.94
C PRO A 144 -29.15 -8.67 -1.34
N LYS A 145 -29.39 -8.66 -0.02
CA LYS A 145 -30.26 -9.66 0.60
C LYS A 145 -31.69 -9.51 0.08
N ALA A 146 -32.54 -10.51 0.36
CA ALA A 146 -33.94 -10.50 -0.04
C ALA A 146 -34.75 -9.28 0.49
N ASP A 147 -34.31 -8.67 1.59
CA ASP A 147 -34.89 -7.44 2.16
C ASP A 147 -34.28 -6.14 1.58
N GLY A 148 -33.37 -6.25 0.61
CA GLY A 148 -32.66 -5.13 0.01
C GLY A 148 -31.45 -4.64 0.80
N SER A 149 -31.13 -5.24 1.97
CA SER A 149 -30.01 -4.80 2.80
C SER A 149 -28.65 -5.33 2.31
N PRO A 150 -27.52 -4.76 2.80
CA PRO A 150 -26.18 -5.21 2.45
C PRO A 150 -25.94 -6.71 2.72
N PRO A 151 -25.03 -7.36 1.97
CA PRO A 151 -24.80 -8.80 2.04
C PRO A 151 -24.30 -9.27 3.40
N ASN A 152 -23.53 -8.45 4.12
CA ASN A 152 -23.06 -8.76 5.47
C ASN A 152 -23.00 -7.49 6.35
N ASN A 153 -22.47 -7.62 7.57
CA ASN A 153 -22.42 -6.54 8.56
C ASN A 153 -21.07 -5.80 8.61
N TRP A 154 -20.22 -5.93 7.59
CA TRP A 154 -18.93 -5.26 7.55
C TRP A 154 -19.09 -3.74 7.57
N GLN A 155 -18.15 -3.09 8.25
CA GLN A 155 -18.13 -1.64 8.45
C GLN A 155 -16.90 -1.06 7.77
N SER A 156 -17.07 0.09 7.13
CA SER A 156 -15.96 0.90 6.67
C SER A 156 -15.19 1.44 7.88
N LEU A 157 -13.86 1.54 7.73
CA LEU A 157 -12.98 2.15 8.71
C LEU A 157 -13.23 3.65 8.89
N PHE A 158 -13.73 4.32 7.84
CA PHE A 158 -13.92 5.77 7.86
C PHE A 158 -15.30 6.22 8.30
N LYS A 159 -16.33 5.36 8.15
CA LYS A 159 -17.63 5.36 8.88
C LYS A 159 -18.72 4.71 8.01
N GLY A 160 -19.64 3.97 8.66
CA GLY A 160 -20.82 3.40 8.02
C GLY A 160 -20.60 1.99 7.46
N PRO A 161 -21.60 1.44 6.74
CA PRO A 161 -21.47 0.12 6.10
C PRO A 161 -20.31 0.10 5.10
N ALA A 162 -19.63 -1.04 4.98
CA ALA A 162 -18.59 -1.24 3.96
C ALA A 162 -19.15 -1.51 2.55
N TRP A 163 -20.46 -1.35 2.35
CA TRP A 163 -21.14 -1.72 1.12
C TRP A 163 -21.99 -0.54 0.64
N THR A 164 -21.73 -0.10 -0.58
CA THR A 164 -22.51 0.97 -1.22
C THR A 164 -23.27 0.42 -2.41
N TRP A 165 -24.55 0.83 -2.52
CA TRP A 165 -25.43 0.41 -3.59
C TRP A 165 -25.11 1.13 -4.90
N ASP A 166 -24.96 0.38 -5.98
CA ASP A 166 -24.86 0.92 -7.34
C ASP A 166 -26.15 0.70 -8.13
N GLY A 167 -26.72 1.80 -8.65
CA GLY A 167 -27.98 1.78 -9.40
C GLY A 167 -27.89 1.16 -10.79
N HIS A 168 -26.71 1.14 -11.42
CA HIS A 168 -26.52 0.58 -12.76
C HIS A 168 -26.54 -0.94 -12.73
N ARG A 169 -25.76 -1.54 -11.81
CA ARG A 169 -25.69 -3.00 -11.65
C ARG A 169 -26.78 -3.56 -10.77
N LYS A 170 -27.42 -2.72 -9.96
CA LYS A 170 -28.34 -3.14 -8.88
C LYS A 170 -27.65 -4.14 -7.94
N GLN A 171 -26.42 -3.81 -7.55
CA GLN A 171 -25.57 -4.60 -6.67
C GLN A 171 -24.88 -3.67 -5.68
N TYR A 172 -24.43 -4.24 -4.57
CA TYR A 172 -23.49 -3.58 -3.67
C TYR A 172 -22.06 -3.80 -4.15
N TYR A 173 -21.20 -2.80 -4.03
CA TYR A 173 -19.76 -2.96 -4.10
C TYR A 173 -19.12 -2.74 -2.73
N LEU A 174 -18.04 -3.46 -2.46
CA LEU A 174 -17.28 -3.35 -1.23
C LEU A 174 -16.38 -2.10 -1.25
N HIS A 175 -16.31 -1.41 -0.12
CA HIS A 175 -15.31 -0.40 0.17
C HIS A 175 -14.95 -0.43 1.67
N ASN A 176 -13.69 -0.71 1.98
CA ASN A 176 -13.19 -0.73 3.36
C ASN A 176 -12.95 0.68 3.92
N PHE A 177 -12.79 1.66 3.03
CA PHE A 177 -12.52 3.06 3.35
C PHE A 177 -13.67 3.95 2.86
N LEU A 178 -13.41 4.99 2.07
CA LEU A 178 -14.45 5.84 1.49
C LEU A 178 -15.31 5.07 0.49
N SER A 179 -16.56 5.48 0.27
CA SER A 179 -17.40 4.96 -0.82
C SER A 179 -16.74 5.16 -2.19
N GLU A 180 -15.99 6.23 -2.33
CA GLU A 180 -15.20 6.61 -3.51
C GLU A 180 -13.94 5.74 -3.68
N GLN A 181 -13.68 4.79 -2.77
CA GLN A 181 -12.56 3.84 -2.80
C GLN A 181 -13.06 2.39 -2.91
N PRO A 182 -13.66 1.98 -4.04
CA PRO A 182 -14.09 0.59 -4.24
C PRO A 182 -12.92 -0.39 -4.21
N ASP A 183 -13.07 -1.47 -3.42
CA ASP A 183 -12.03 -2.49 -3.26
C ASP A 183 -11.93 -3.39 -4.50
N LEU A 184 -10.69 -3.58 -4.96
CA LEU A 184 -10.35 -4.47 -6.06
C LEU A 184 -10.52 -5.92 -5.61
N ASN A 185 -11.01 -6.77 -6.51
CA ASN A 185 -11.16 -8.20 -6.25
C ASN A 185 -9.82 -8.92 -6.51
N LEU A 186 -9.02 -9.09 -5.46
CA LEU A 186 -7.71 -9.76 -5.58
C LEU A 186 -7.79 -11.27 -5.77
N HIS A 187 -8.98 -11.89 -5.75
CA HIS A 187 -9.15 -13.28 -6.19
C HIS A 187 -9.10 -13.43 -7.71
N ASN A 188 -9.31 -12.33 -8.45
CA ASN A 188 -9.26 -12.32 -9.91
C ASN A 188 -7.80 -12.24 -10.40
N ALA A 189 -7.38 -13.21 -11.21
CA ALA A 189 -6.02 -13.28 -11.75
C ALA A 189 -5.68 -12.10 -12.69
N ASP A 190 -6.67 -11.56 -13.41
CA ASP A 190 -6.47 -10.41 -14.30
C ASP A 190 -6.19 -9.14 -13.50
N VAL A 191 -6.85 -8.98 -12.35
CA VAL A 191 -6.60 -7.87 -11.41
C VAL A 191 -5.20 -7.97 -10.81
N GLN A 192 -4.78 -9.18 -10.40
CA GLN A 192 -3.41 -9.41 -9.92
C GLN A 192 -2.38 -9.07 -11.01
N ALA A 193 -2.62 -9.49 -12.25
CA ALA A 193 -1.74 -9.21 -13.38
C ALA A 193 -1.67 -7.70 -13.67
N ALA A 194 -2.80 -6.99 -13.67
CA ALA A 194 -2.86 -5.55 -13.90
C ALA A 194 -2.10 -4.76 -12.82
N ILE A 195 -2.28 -5.13 -11.54
CA ILE A 195 -1.52 -4.53 -10.43
C ILE A 195 -0.02 -4.75 -10.58
N LEU A 196 0.39 -5.98 -10.93
CA LEU A 196 1.81 -6.29 -11.15
C LEU A 196 2.38 -5.51 -12.32
N GLU A 197 1.60 -5.24 -13.36
CA GLU A 197 2.01 -4.40 -14.48
C GLU A 197 2.19 -2.94 -14.08
N SER A 198 1.27 -2.39 -13.28
CA SER A 198 1.44 -1.05 -12.69
C SER A 198 2.68 -0.99 -11.78
N ALA A 199 2.98 -2.04 -11.02
CA ALA A 199 4.21 -2.12 -10.23
C ALA A 199 5.46 -2.14 -11.12
N ARG A 200 5.44 -2.92 -12.21
CA ARG A 200 6.55 -2.98 -13.18
C ARG A 200 6.83 -1.63 -13.81
N PHE A 201 5.80 -0.88 -14.19
CA PHE A 201 5.96 0.47 -14.75
C PHE A 201 6.89 1.36 -13.89
N TRP A 202 6.71 1.34 -12.56
CA TRP A 202 7.55 2.12 -11.64
C TRP A 202 8.93 1.49 -11.39
N LEU A 203 9.02 0.16 -11.36
CA LEU A 203 10.31 -0.53 -11.25
C LEU A 203 11.18 -0.31 -12.48
N ASP A 204 10.60 -0.36 -13.68
CA ASP A 204 11.29 -0.16 -14.95
C ASP A 204 11.79 1.29 -15.10
N ARG A 205 11.14 2.25 -14.41
CA ARG A 205 11.63 3.63 -14.25
C ARG A 205 12.83 3.76 -13.31
N GLY A 206 13.05 2.79 -12.41
CA GLY A 206 14.19 2.76 -11.50
C GLY A 206 13.87 2.99 -10.03
N VAL A 207 12.60 2.93 -9.61
CA VAL A 207 12.24 2.99 -8.18
C VAL A 207 12.87 1.83 -7.40
N ASP A 208 13.43 2.10 -6.22
CA ASP A 208 14.18 1.12 -5.43
C ASP A 208 13.28 0.20 -4.58
N GLY A 209 12.00 0.56 -4.40
CA GLY A 209 11.03 -0.29 -3.73
C GLY A 209 9.66 0.36 -3.52
N PHE A 210 8.77 -0.40 -2.88
CA PHE A 210 7.41 0.06 -2.59
C PHE A 210 7.09 -0.05 -1.10
N ARG A 211 6.41 0.98 -0.61
CA ARG A 211 5.61 0.88 0.61
C ARG A 211 4.22 0.43 0.18
N LEU A 212 3.85 -0.80 0.51
CA LEU A 212 2.50 -1.28 0.23
C LEU A 212 1.53 -0.75 1.28
N MET A 213 0.54 0.03 0.84
CA MET A 213 -0.60 0.35 1.69
C MET A 213 -1.31 -0.94 2.10
N ARG A 214 -1.86 -0.94 3.32
CA ARG A 214 -2.55 -2.09 3.92
C ARG A 214 -3.49 -2.76 2.92
N GLN A 215 -3.16 -3.99 2.53
CA GLN A 215 -3.97 -4.81 1.64
C GLN A 215 -5.03 -5.58 2.45
N ILE A 216 -6.19 -4.96 2.68
CA ILE A 216 -7.32 -5.61 3.39
C ILE A 216 -8.05 -6.60 2.46
N SER A 217 -8.13 -6.28 1.17
CA SER A 217 -8.91 -7.04 0.17
C SER A 217 -8.45 -8.48 -0.07
N ILE A 218 -7.18 -8.83 0.24
CA ILE A 218 -6.66 -10.20 0.05
C ILE A 218 -7.48 -11.24 0.82
N CYS A 219 -8.08 -10.85 1.95
CA CYS A 219 -8.77 -11.77 2.85
C CYS A 219 -10.30 -11.75 2.72
N THR A 220 -10.87 -10.95 1.81
CA THR A 220 -12.33 -10.82 1.69
C THR A 220 -12.86 -11.78 0.62
N THR A 221 -13.46 -12.89 1.04
CA THR A 221 -14.42 -13.62 0.20
C THR A 221 -15.83 -13.13 0.53
N PRO A 222 -16.75 -12.96 -0.45
CA PRO A 222 -18.14 -12.56 -0.17
C PRO A 222 -18.85 -13.49 0.82
N ASP A 223 -18.44 -14.78 0.84
CA ASP A 223 -18.97 -15.83 1.72
C ASP A 223 -18.39 -15.81 3.15
N CYS A 224 -17.43 -14.92 3.46
CA CYS A 224 -16.88 -14.84 4.81
C CYS A 224 -17.94 -14.37 5.82
N ALA A 225 -18.43 -15.34 6.60
CA ALA A 225 -19.48 -15.18 7.58
C ALA A 225 -19.15 -14.12 8.65
N ILE A 226 -20.13 -13.23 8.87
CA ILE A 226 -20.53 -12.55 10.11
C ILE A 226 -19.41 -12.39 11.14
N ILE A 227 -18.88 -11.16 11.29
CA ILE A 227 -18.26 -10.77 12.56
C ILE A 227 -19.41 -10.66 13.56
N ARG A 228 -19.69 -11.72 14.32
CA ARG A 228 -20.57 -11.63 15.49
C ARG A 228 -19.80 -10.78 16.51
N PRO A 229 -20.27 -9.59 16.90
CA PRO A 229 -19.69 -8.94 18.07
C PRO A 229 -19.85 -9.93 19.22
N ALA A 230 -18.73 -10.41 19.77
CA ALA A 230 -18.77 -11.17 20.99
C ALA A 230 -19.48 -10.29 22.03
N ALA A 231 -20.66 -10.69 22.46
CA ALA A 231 -21.35 -10.04 23.56
C ALA A 231 -20.54 -10.27 24.84
N SER A 232 -19.49 -9.49 25.07
CA SER A 232 -18.80 -9.47 26.35
C SER A 232 -19.43 -8.36 27.21
N LYS A 233 -20.39 -8.78 28.04
CA LYS A 233 -20.72 -8.06 29.27
C LYS A 233 -19.55 -8.28 30.23
N ALA A 234 -18.55 -7.41 30.21
CA ALA A 234 -17.58 -7.32 31.30
C ALA A 234 -17.02 -5.90 31.37
N ARG A 235 -17.55 -5.11 32.30
CA ARG A 235 -17.00 -3.81 32.70
C ARG A 235 -15.85 -4.11 33.67
N ALA A 236 -14.60 -3.95 33.24
CA ALA A 236 -13.43 -4.02 34.13
C ALA A 236 -12.91 -2.58 34.39
N PRO A 237 -12.45 -2.27 35.62
CA PRO A 237 -12.17 -0.90 36.02
C PRO A 237 -10.82 -0.43 35.47
N MET A 238 -10.75 0.88 35.22
CA MET A 238 -9.59 1.59 34.71
C MET A 238 -8.52 1.67 35.82
N ILE A 239 -7.40 0.95 35.65
CA ILE A 239 -6.19 1.11 36.47
C ILE A 239 -5.07 1.58 35.55
N SER A 240 -4.59 2.80 35.79
CA SER A 240 -3.43 3.39 35.15
C SER A 240 -2.15 2.98 35.89
N LYS A 241 -1.17 2.44 35.17
CA LYS A 241 0.29 2.56 35.44
C LYS A 241 1.14 1.94 34.31
N PRO A 242 2.39 2.41 34.12
CA PRO A 242 3.13 2.32 32.88
C PRO A 242 3.77 0.94 32.67
N ILE A 243 3.70 0.43 31.45
CA ILE A 243 4.37 -0.83 31.07
C ILE A 243 5.72 -0.49 30.42
N SER A 244 6.80 -0.78 31.14
CA SER A 244 8.13 -0.99 30.55
C SER A 244 8.14 -2.34 29.82
N ILE A 245 8.55 -2.37 28.55
CA ILE A 245 8.74 -3.63 27.82
C ILE A 245 10.20 -4.06 27.93
N THR A 246 10.45 -5.00 28.85
CA THR A 246 11.61 -5.88 28.80
C THR A 246 11.22 -7.12 27.98
N ALA A 247 11.96 -7.43 26.93
CA ALA A 247 11.72 -8.63 26.11
C ALA A 247 11.94 -9.91 26.96
N ARG A 248 10.89 -10.71 27.14
CA ARG A 248 11.01 -12.11 27.57
C ARG A 248 10.43 -13.02 26.50
N ASN A 249 11.31 -13.82 25.90
CA ASN A 249 10.99 -14.94 25.04
C ASN A 249 10.04 -15.92 25.76
N ARG A 250 8.82 -16.10 25.27
CA ARG A 250 8.04 -17.33 25.48
C ARG A 250 7.77 -17.99 24.14
N LYS A 251 8.20 -19.24 24.02
CA LYS A 251 7.82 -20.17 22.95
C LYS A 251 6.30 -20.32 22.94
N ILE A 252 5.68 -20.15 21.77
CA ILE A 252 4.26 -20.47 21.54
C ILE A 252 4.20 -21.84 20.86
N SER A 253 3.64 -22.81 21.58
CA SER A 253 3.27 -24.14 21.10
C SER A 253 2.07 -24.06 20.14
N HIS A 254 2.08 -24.92 19.13
CA HIS A 254 1.05 -25.02 18.08
C HIS A 254 -0.31 -25.48 18.65
N SER A 255 -1.39 -24.75 18.31
CA SER A 255 -2.74 -25.32 18.13
C SER A 255 -3.72 -24.31 17.51
N SER A 256 -4.35 -24.74 16.40
CA SER A 256 -5.50 -24.16 15.65
C SER A 256 -5.17 -23.33 14.38
N PRO A 257 -5.65 -23.76 13.20
CA PRO A 257 -5.48 -23.03 11.94
C PRO A 257 -6.63 -22.03 11.74
N GLY A 258 -6.30 -20.80 11.34
CA GLY A 258 -7.31 -19.81 10.94
C GLY A 258 -7.18 -18.47 11.67
N CYS A 259 -6.07 -17.78 11.43
CA CYS A 259 -5.93 -16.31 11.39
C CYS A 259 -4.43 -16.00 11.41
N ALA A 260 -3.84 -15.80 10.22
CA ALA A 260 -2.50 -15.21 10.15
C ALA A 260 -2.61 -13.70 10.45
N PRO A 261 -1.71 -13.13 11.28
CA PRO A 261 -1.68 -11.69 11.49
C PRO A 261 -1.22 -10.98 10.21
N CYS A 262 -2.02 -10.01 9.75
CA CYS A 262 -1.78 -9.23 8.53
C CYS A 262 -0.58 -8.30 8.75
N LEU A 263 0.53 -8.60 8.06
CA LEU A 263 1.80 -7.88 8.15
C LEU A 263 1.81 -6.73 7.12
N THR A 264 2.24 -5.53 7.52
CA THR A 264 2.69 -4.51 6.55
C THR A 264 3.95 -5.05 5.87
N VAL A 265 3.88 -5.37 4.58
CA VAL A 265 5.02 -5.87 3.81
C VAL A 265 5.61 -4.72 2.99
N MET A 266 6.85 -4.35 3.29
CA MET A 266 7.65 -3.49 2.43
C MET A 266 8.31 -4.38 1.37
N MET A 267 7.94 -4.19 0.10
CA MET A 267 8.50 -4.96 -1.01
C MET A 267 9.65 -4.16 -1.61
N ILE A 268 10.88 -4.57 -1.30
CA ILE A 268 12.10 -3.93 -1.78
C ILE A 268 12.93 -4.96 -2.55
N GLY A 269 13.16 -4.70 -3.84
CA GLY A 269 14.23 -5.32 -4.64
C GLY A 269 14.29 -6.84 -4.67
N LEU A 270 13.17 -7.57 -4.76
CA LEU A 270 13.21 -9.02 -5.03
C LEU A 270 13.47 -9.27 -6.52
N PRO A 271 14.52 -10.01 -6.92
CA PRO A 271 14.68 -10.42 -8.31
C PRO A 271 13.47 -11.28 -8.74
N LEU A 272 12.89 -10.93 -9.90
CA LEU A 272 11.64 -11.44 -10.49
C LEU A 272 11.43 -12.97 -10.42
N ARG A 273 12.50 -13.76 -10.26
CA ARG A 273 12.41 -15.22 -10.12
C ARG A 273 11.86 -15.72 -8.77
N LYS A 274 11.78 -14.88 -7.74
CA LYS A 274 11.24 -15.28 -6.41
C LYS A 274 9.79 -14.88 -6.14
N LEU A 275 9.19 -14.01 -6.95
CA LEU A 275 7.77 -13.67 -6.82
C LEU A 275 6.86 -14.87 -7.16
N ALA A 276 7.30 -15.75 -8.06
CA ALA A 276 6.58 -16.99 -8.38
C ALA A 276 6.64 -18.04 -7.25
N THR A 277 7.62 -17.98 -6.35
CA THR A 277 7.80 -19.02 -5.31
C THR A 277 7.08 -18.69 -4.00
N THR A 278 6.76 -17.42 -3.73
CA THR A 278 5.92 -17.06 -2.58
C THR A 278 4.45 -17.43 -2.80
N ALA A 279 4.03 -17.60 -4.05
CA ALA A 279 2.71 -18.14 -4.41
C ALA A 279 2.55 -19.66 -4.15
N LEU A 280 3.66 -20.39 -3.91
CA LEU A 280 3.60 -21.85 -3.70
C LEU A 280 3.38 -22.29 -2.24
N TRP A 281 3.27 -21.35 -1.29
CA TRP A 281 2.96 -21.65 0.12
C TRP A 281 1.47 -21.49 0.48
N MET A 282 0.60 -21.31 -0.53
CA MET A 282 -0.85 -21.11 -0.37
C MET A 282 -1.70 -22.21 -1.04
N ASN A 283 -1.18 -23.45 -1.07
CA ASN A 283 -2.01 -24.66 -1.25
C ASN A 283 -2.15 -25.39 0.09
#